data_AF-A0A1H2PA99-F1
#
_entry.id   AF-A0A1H2PA99-F1
#
_cell.length_a   1.000
_cell.length_b   1.000
_cell.length_c   1.000
_cell.angle_alpha   90.00
_cell.angle_beta   90.00
_cell.angle_gamma   90.00
#
_symmetry.space_group_name_H-M   'P 1'
#
loop_
_entity.id
_entity.type
_entity.pdbx_description
1 polymer ?
#
loop_
_entity_poly.entity_id
_entity_poly.type
_entity_poly.pdbx_seq_one_letter_code
_entity_poly.pdbx_strand_id
1 'polypeptide(L)'
;MHSFVLLVWLALCAVQDARERHIANSLTLGGAAFALAWLLWSGSTWLGAEAQQGGWALLLALGFTLPGYSMRRLGGGDVKLMAALGLATDGMHVLGIFIGAGLTSIFWLLLAPRVWLYMSQGLRTHLFYMAPELSRKQPFAPFALVGLLLTLVWLR
;
A
#
# COMPACT_ATOMS: atom_id res chain seq x y z
N MET A 1 -12.86 15.00 2.77
CA MET A 1 -12.55 14.96 1.32
C MET A 1 -11.08 14.63 1.02
N HIS A 2 -10.14 14.89 1.94
CA HIS A 2 -8.71 14.60 1.76
C HIS A 2 -8.36 13.13 1.46
N SER A 3 -9.10 12.17 2.04
CA SER A 3 -8.85 10.72 1.86
C SER A 3 -9.08 10.23 0.42
N PHE A 4 -9.90 10.92 -0.38
CA PHE A 4 -10.19 10.52 -1.76
C PHE A 4 -8.94 10.59 -2.66
N VAL A 5 -8.12 11.63 -2.50
CA VAL A 5 -6.86 11.80 -3.25
C VAL A 5 -5.89 10.66 -2.96
N LEU A 6 -5.77 10.29 -1.67
CA LEU A 6 -4.93 9.15 -1.26
C LEU A 6 -5.45 7.82 -1.82
N LEU A 7 -6.76 7.61 -1.84
CA LEU A 7 -7.37 6.42 -2.43
C LEU A 7 -7.11 6.34 -3.94
N VAL A 8 -7.27 7.43 -4.67
CA VAL A 8 -6.99 7.47 -6.12
C VAL A 8 -5.52 7.20 -6.40
N TRP A 9 -4.60 7.85 -5.67
CA TRP A 9 -3.16 7.62 -5.81
C TRP A 9 -2.78 6.17 -5.48
N LEU A 10 -3.28 5.62 -4.36
CA LEU A 10 -3.01 4.24 -3.98
C LEU A 10 -3.65 3.24 -4.96
N ALA A 11 -4.80 3.57 -5.56
CA ALA A 11 -5.42 2.76 -6.61
C ALA A 11 -4.56 2.71 -7.87
N LEU A 12 -3.98 3.84 -8.28
CA LEU A 12 -3.04 3.87 -9.40
C LEU A 12 -1.80 3.02 -9.10
N CYS A 13 -1.24 3.13 -7.89
CA CYS A 13 -0.13 2.27 -7.43
C CYS A 13 -0.53 0.79 -7.46
N ALA A 14 -1.72 0.44 -6.96
CA ALA A 14 -2.24 -0.92 -6.92
C ALA A 14 -2.45 -1.52 -8.31
N VAL A 15 -2.99 -0.73 -9.26
CA VAL A 15 -3.17 -1.17 -10.65
C VAL A 15 -1.82 -1.40 -11.33
N GLN A 16 -0.84 -0.51 -11.13
CA GLN A 16 0.51 -0.71 -11.68
C GLN A 16 1.20 -1.94 -11.08
N ASP A 17 1.14 -2.10 -9.76
CA ASP A 17 1.72 -3.24 -9.06
C ASP A 17 1.05 -4.57 -9.48
N ALA A 18 -0.26 -4.57 -9.67
CA ALA A 18 -1.01 -5.74 -10.15
C ALA A 18 -0.71 -6.11 -11.61
N ARG A 19 -0.46 -5.12 -12.48
CA ARG A 19 -0.25 -5.33 -13.92
C ARG A 19 1.21 -5.57 -14.30
N GLU A 20 2.14 -4.88 -13.64
CA GLU A 20 3.56 -4.84 -14.03
C GLU A 20 4.49 -5.31 -12.91
N ARG A 21 3.99 -5.55 -11.69
CA ARG A 21 4.80 -5.81 -10.46
C ARG A 21 5.90 -4.76 -10.24
N HIS A 22 5.66 -3.58 -10.78
CA HIS A 22 6.59 -2.48 -10.76
C HIS A 22 5.80 -1.21 -10.52
N ILE A 23 6.04 -0.59 -9.37
CA ILE A 23 5.47 0.71 -9.06
C ILE A 23 6.45 1.75 -9.57
N ALA A 24 6.00 2.66 -10.44
CA ALA A 24 6.86 3.71 -10.96
C ALA A 24 7.47 4.53 -9.81
N ASN A 25 8.79 4.72 -9.84
CA ASN A 25 9.49 5.54 -8.85
C ASN A 25 8.92 6.98 -8.82
N SER A 26 8.46 7.50 -9.95
CA SER A 26 7.80 8.80 -10.02
C SER A 26 6.50 8.86 -9.21
N LEU A 27 5.73 7.77 -9.17
CA LEU A 27 4.46 7.71 -8.44
C LEU A 27 4.68 7.59 -6.93
N THR A 28 5.67 6.79 -6.51
CA THR A 28 6.02 6.60 -5.10
C THR A 28 6.80 7.79 -4.53
N LEU A 29 7.83 8.27 -5.23
CA LEU A 29 8.59 9.44 -4.83
C LEU A 29 7.78 10.73 -4.98
N GLY A 30 6.95 10.84 -6.03
CA GLY A 30 6.05 11.98 -6.20
C GLY A 30 5.02 12.05 -5.08
N GLY A 31 4.41 10.91 -4.71
CA GLY A 31 3.51 10.83 -3.55
C GLY A 31 4.21 11.18 -2.24
N ALA A 32 5.42 10.63 -2.01
CA ALA A 32 6.22 10.92 -0.82
C ALA A 32 6.62 12.41 -0.74
N ALA A 33 7.12 12.97 -1.84
CA ALA A 33 7.54 14.36 -1.92
C ALA A 33 6.36 15.31 -1.74
N PHE A 34 5.20 14.99 -2.32
CA PHE A 34 3.98 15.76 -2.15
C PHE A 34 3.47 15.73 -0.71
N ALA A 35 3.42 14.55 -0.08
CA ALA A 35 3.05 14.42 1.33
C ALA A 35 4.01 15.18 2.24
N LEU A 36 5.32 15.12 1.96
CA LEU A 36 6.35 15.81 2.73
C LEU A 36 6.28 17.33 2.54
N ALA A 37 6.10 17.81 1.31
CA ALA A 37 5.92 19.24 1.03
C ALA A 37 4.67 19.79 1.72
N TRP A 38 3.57 19.03 1.71
CA TRP A 38 2.36 19.40 2.44
C TRP A 38 2.58 19.44 3.95
N LEU A 39 3.27 18.44 4.51
CA LEU A 39 3.56 18.37 5.94
C LEU A 39 4.46 19.51 6.41
N LEU A 40 5.46 19.88 5.62
CA LEU A 40 6.34 21.03 5.89
C LEU A 40 5.61 22.37 5.74
N TRP A 41 4.67 22.48 4.79
CA TRP A 41 3.92 23.72 4.56
C TRP A 41 2.82 23.94 5.60
N SER A 42 2.01 22.90 5.86
CA SER A 42 0.81 22.99 6.69
C SER A 42 1.05 22.66 8.16
N GLY A 43 2.19 22.04 8.50
CA GLY A 43 2.47 21.53 9.84
C GLY A 43 1.61 20.32 10.24
N SER A 44 0.81 19.78 9.31
CA SER A 44 -0.07 18.64 9.51
C SER A 44 0.02 17.64 8.36
N THR A 45 -0.33 16.40 8.63
CA THR A 45 -0.42 15.37 7.59
C THR A 45 -1.66 15.60 6.72
N TRP A 46 -1.74 14.90 5.59
CA TRP A 46 -2.87 15.05 4.66
C TRP A 46 -4.23 14.67 5.28
N LEU A 47 -4.23 13.75 6.26
CA LEU A 47 -5.42 13.41 7.06
C LEU A 47 -5.65 14.34 8.26
N GLY A 48 -4.81 15.35 8.46
CA GLY A 48 -4.96 16.35 9.51
C GLY A 48 -4.31 15.97 10.84
N ALA A 49 -3.47 14.94 10.89
CA ALA A 49 -2.68 14.62 12.07
C ALA A 49 -1.50 15.60 12.23
N GLU A 50 -0.94 15.71 13.42
CA GLU A 50 0.17 16.63 13.69
C GLU A 50 1.46 16.16 12.96
N ALA A 51 2.33 17.08 12.54
CA ALA A 51 3.58 16.73 11.84
C ALA A 51 4.44 15.70 12.61
N GLN A 52 4.46 15.77 13.95
CA GLN A 52 5.16 14.80 14.79
C GLN A 52 4.59 13.39 14.63
N GLN A 53 3.26 13.26 14.51
CA GLN A 53 2.60 11.98 14.29
C GLN A 53 2.90 11.42 12.90
N GLY A 54 2.97 12.29 11.87
CA GLY A 54 3.41 11.90 10.52
C GLY A 54 4.86 11.40 10.48
N GLY A 55 5.76 12.04 11.26
CA GLY A 55 7.14 11.58 11.42
C GLY A 55 7.23 10.22 12.10
N TRP A 56 6.47 10.00 13.18
CA TRP A 56 6.38 8.67 13.83
C TRP A 56 5.77 7.62 12.91
N ALA A 57 4.75 7.98 12.13
CA ALA A 57 4.12 7.10 11.15
C ALA A 57 5.10 6.67 10.06
N LEU A 58 5.95 7.59 9.57
CA LEU A 58 7.04 7.28 8.66
C LEU A 58 8.04 6.29 9.28
N LEU A 59 8.47 6.53 10.52
CA LEU A 59 9.39 5.63 11.22
C LEU A 59 8.79 4.24 11.43
N LEU A 60 7.50 4.16 11.78
CA LEU A 60 6.77 2.89 11.89
C LEU A 60 6.69 2.19 10.53
N ALA A 61 6.32 2.91 9.47
CA ALA A 61 6.26 2.37 8.12
C ALA A 61 7.60 1.76 7.70
N LEU A 62 8.72 2.47 7.90
CA LEU A 62 10.05 1.96 7.62
C LEU A 62 10.42 0.79 8.56
N GLY A 63 10.10 0.89 9.84
CA GLY A 63 10.38 -0.14 10.85
C GLY A 63 9.72 -1.48 10.52
N PHE A 64 8.51 -1.47 9.96
CA PHE A 64 7.81 -2.70 9.54
C PHE A 64 8.20 -3.17 8.14
N THR A 65 8.45 -2.25 7.21
CA THR A 65 8.72 -2.62 5.81
C THR A 65 10.19 -2.95 5.53
N LEU A 66 11.16 -2.36 6.24
CA LEU A 66 12.58 -2.65 6.07
C LEU A 66 12.97 -4.09 6.43
N PRO A 67 12.52 -4.68 7.56
CA PRO A 67 12.75 -6.09 7.84
C PRO A 67 12.09 -6.99 6.79
N GLY A 68 10.90 -6.60 6.32
CA GLY A 68 10.23 -7.32 5.23
C GLY A 68 10.96 -7.24 3.90
N TYR A 69 11.63 -6.11 3.61
CA TYR A 69 12.49 -5.92 2.44
C TYR A 69 13.78 -6.76 2.54
N SER A 70 14.43 -6.79 3.71
CA SER A 70 15.64 -7.61 3.92
C SER A 70 15.34 -9.11 3.82
N MET A 71 14.18 -9.55 4.29
CA MET A 71 13.64 -10.91 4.11
C MET A 71 13.20 -11.21 2.66
N ARG A 72 13.35 -10.25 1.73
CA ARG A 72 12.93 -10.33 0.32
C ARG A 72 11.44 -10.61 0.13
N ARG A 73 10.61 -10.31 1.13
CA ARG A 73 9.15 -10.45 1.08
C ARG A 73 8.47 -9.20 0.51
N LEU A 74 9.04 -8.02 0.77
CA LEU A 74 8.60 -6.73 0.23
C LEU A 74 9.57 -6.20 -0.82
N GLY A 75 9.04 -5.49 -1.81
CA GLY A 75 9.81 -4.76 -2.81
C GLY A 75 10.23 -3.38 -2.33
N GLY A 76 11.23 -2.79 -3.01
CA GLY A 76 11.65 -1.41 -2.71
C GLY A 76 10.56 -0.38 -3.02
N GLY A 77 9.63 -0.69 -3.93
CA GLY A 77 8.44 0.11 -4.19
C GLY A 77 7.49 0.13 -3.00
N ASP A 78 7.27 -1.01 -2.34
CA ASP A 78 6.35 -1.16 -1.21
C ASP A 78 6.81 -0.37 0.02
N VAL A 79 8.13 -0.37 0.27
CA VAL A 79 8.74 0.44 1.35
C VAL A 79 8.49 1.92 1.10
N LYS A 80 8.71 2.41 -0.13
CA LYS A 80 8.46 3.81 -0.49
C LYS A 80 6.99 4.17 -0.42
N LEU A 81 6.12 3.27 -0.87
CA LEU A 81 4.67 3.45 -0.82
C LEU A 81 4.19 3.60 0.64
N MET A 82 4.62 2.71 1.53
CA MET A 82 4.29 2.78 2.96
C MET A 82 4.89 4.00 3.64
N ALA A 83 6.11 4.41 3.27
CA ALA A 83 6.72 5.64 3.76
C ALA A 83 5.91 6.88 3.36
N ALA A 84 5.47 6.95 2.10
CA ALA A 84 4.61 8.02 1.61
C ALA A 84 3.24 8.04 2.33
N LEU A 85 2.64 6.86 2.57
CA LEU A 85 1.41 6.75 3.37
C LEU A 85 1.64 7.23 4.80
N GLY A 86 2.74 6.87 5.45
CA GLY A 86 3.07 7.35 6.79
C GLY A 86 3.15 8.87 6.88
N LEU A 87 3.79 9.52 5.90
CA LEU A 87 3.85 10.98 5.82
C LEU A 87 2.48 11.63 5.56
N ALA A 88 1.61 10.97 4.81
CA ALA A 88 0.28 11.47 4.49
C ALA A 88 -0.76 11.24 5.59
N THR A 89 -0.56 10.24 6.45
CA THR A 89 -1.57 9.79 7.44
C THR A 89 -1.06 9.94 8.88
N ASP A 90 -1.27 8.93 9.72
CA ASP A 90 -0.74 8.82 11.07
C ASP A 90 -0.29 7.37 11.34
N GLY A 91 0.23 7.10 12.55
CA GLY A 91 0.71 5.78 12.92
C GLY A 91 -0.39 4.71 12.98
N MET A 92 -1.62 5.08 13.34
CA MET A 92 -2.75 4.16 13.45
C MET A 92 -3.20 3.67 12.07
N HIS A 93 -3.28 4.59 11.11
CA HIS A 93 -3.58 4.28 9.72
C HIS A 93 -2.48 3.40 9.12
N VAL A 94 -1.20 3.72 9.34
CA VAL A 94 -0.07 2.90 8.87
C VAL A 94 -0.16 1.46 9.41
N LEU A 95 -0.40 1.31 10.71
CA LEU A 95 -0.55 0.01 11.36
C LEU A 95 -1.72 -0.76 10.76
N GLY A 96 -2.88 -0.14 10.66
CA GLY A 96 -4.05 -0.83 10.12
C GLY A 96 -3.95 -1.14 8.63
N ILE A 97 -3.28 -0.30 7.83
CA ILE A 97 -2.95 -0.60 6.43
C ILE A 97 -2.04 -1.82 6.36
N PHE A 98 -0.99 -1.86 7.18
CA PHE A 98 -0.03 -2.96 7.20
C PHE A 98 -0.68 -4.27 7.64
N ILE A 99 -1.46 -4.24 8.73
CA ILE A 99 -2.20 -5.41 9.24
C ILE A 99 -3.26 -5.86 8.22
N GLY A 100 -4.05 -4.94 7.69
CA GLY A 100 -5.09 -5.22 6.68
C GLY A 100 -4.50 -5.80 5.40
N ALA A 101 -3.36 -5.27 4.94
CA ALA A 101 -2.64 -5.81 3.80
C ALA A 101 -2.12 -7.22 4.07
N GLY A 102 -1.54 -7.45 5.26
CA GLY A 102 -1.06 -8.77 5.68
C GLY A 102 -2.18 -9.82 5.73
N LEU A 103 -3.29 -9.49 6.38
CA LEU A 103 -4.47 -10.36 6.48
C LEU A 103 -5.07 -10.67 5.11
N THR A 104 -5.25 -9.64 4.28
CA THR A 104 -5.83 -9.79 2.94
C THR A 104 -4.90 -10.60 2.03
N SER A 105 -3.58 -10.42 2.14
CA SER A 105 -2.59 -11.22 1.42
C SER A 105 -2.61 -12.70 1.82
N ILE A 106 -2.72 -13.00 3.12
CA ILE A 106 -2.88 -14.38 3.62
C ILE A 106 -4.19 -14.98 3.11
N PHE A 107 -5.29 -14.24 3.23
CA PHE A 107 -6.60 -14.68 2.73
C PHE A 107 -6.55 -14.94 1.23
N TRP A 108 -5.90 -14.07 0.46
CA TRP A 108 -5.65 -14.27 -0.96
C TRP A 108 -4.82 -15.52 -1.22
N LEU A 109 -3.74 -15.80 -0.47
CA LEU A 109 -2.97 -17.05 -0.65
C LEU A 109 -3.83 -18.30 -0.46
N LEU A 110 -4.78 -18.26 0.49
CA LEU A 110 -5.65 -19.39 0.79
C LEU A 110 -6.79 -19.55 -0.23
N LEU A 111 -7.35 -18.44 -0.71
CA LEU A 111 -8.49 -18.44 -1.64
C LEU A 111 -8.07 -18.41 -3.11
N ALA A 112 -6.92 -17.83 -3.46
CA ALA A 112 -6.47 -17.69 -4.84
C ALA A 112 -6.45 -19.01 -5.59
N PRO A 113 -5.95 -20.15 -5.05
CA PRO A 113 -6.00 -21.42 -5.76
C PRO A 113 -7.42 -21.85 -6.13
N ARG A 114 -8.42 -21.53 -5.31
CA ARG A 114 -9.84 -21.85 -5.55
C ARG A 114 -10.49 -20.84 -6.50
N VAL A 115 -10.31 -19.55 -6.24
CA VAL A 115 -10.92 -18.46 -7.02
C VAL A 115 -10.33 -18.41 -8.44
N TRP A 116 -9.04 -18.71 -8.60
CA TRP A 116 -8.37 -18.72 -9.90
C TRP A 116 -8.97 -19.76 -10.85
N LEU A 117 -9.51 -20.87 -10.34
CA LEU A 117 -10.19 -21.90 -11.14
C LEU A 117 -11.53 -21.44 -11.71
N TYR A 118 -12.23 -20.52 -11.02
CA TYR A 118 -13.51 -19.96 -11.46
C TYR A 118 -13.38 -18.63 -12.21
N MET A 119 -12.18 -18.06 -12.29
CA MET A 119 -11.93 -16.78 -12.93
C MET A 119 -11.96 -16.91 -14.48
N SER A 120 -12.72 -16.05 -15.15
CA SER A 120 -12.81 -16.02 -16.61
C SER A 120 -11.44 -15.74 -17.25
N GLN A 121 -11.21 -16.29 -18.45
CA GLN A 121 -9.91 -16.21 -19.14
C GLN A 121 -9.42 -14.77 -19.33
N GLY A 122 -10.31 -13.81 -19.62
CA GLY A 122 -9.93 -12.39 -19.79
C GLY A 122 -9.39 -11.74 -18.52
N LEU A 123 -9.99 -12.05 -17.36
CA LEU A 123 -9.49 -11.58 -16.05
C LEU A 123 -8.16 -12.23 -15.70
N ARG A 124 -7.95 -13.51 -16.04
CA ARG A 124 -6.64 -14.18 -15.90
C ARG A 124 -5.56 -13.52 -16.75
N THR A 125 -5.87 -13.00 -17.93
CA THR A 125 -4.89 -12.31 -18.78
C THR A 125 -4.54 -10.92 -18.24
N HIS A 126 -5.53 -10.16 -17.77
CA HIS A 126 -5.30 -8.83 -17.19
C HIS A 126 -4.67 -8.85 -15.79
N LEU A 127 -4.91 -9.90 -15.01
CA LEU A 127 -4.35 -10.12 -13.66
C LEU A 127 -3.34 -11.26 -13.64
N PHE A 128 -2.71 -11.58 -14.78
CA PHE A 128 -1.77 -12.70 -14.93
C PHE A 128 -0.66 -12.70 -13.86
N TYR A 129 -0.22 -11.53 -13.42
CA TYR A 129 0.80 -11.37 -12.39
C TYR A 129 0.29 -11.54 -10.94
N MET A 130 -1.02 -11.67 -10.71
CA MET A 130 -1.60 -12.14 -9.45
C MET A 130 -1.76 -13.66 -9.38
N ALA A 131 -1.38 -14.39 -10.44
CA ALA A 131 -1.48 -15.84 -10.48
C ALA A 131 -0.64 -16.48 -9.35
N PRO A 132 -1.21 -17.42 -8.57
CA PRO A 132 -0.52 -18.10 -7.48
C PRO A 132 0.71 -18.91 -7.93
N GLU A 133 0.76 -19.28 -9.22
CA GLU A 133 1.80 -20.11 -9.84
C GLU A 133 3.09 -19.34 -10.22
N LEU A 134 3.06 -18.00 -10.34
CA LEU A 134 4.09 -17.27 -11.10
C LEU A 134 5.24 -16.64 -10.28
N SER A 135 5.14 -16.43 -8.96
CA SER A 135 6.33 -16.04 -8.18
C SER A 135 6.12 -15.91 -6.66
N ARG A 136 7.23 -16.05 -5.92
CA ARG A 136 7.40 -15.86 -4.47
C ARG A 136 7.06 -14.46 -3.92
N LYS A 137 6.86 -13.45 -4.77
CA LYS A 137 6.59 -12.06 -4.37
C LYS A 137 5.21 -11.63 -4.85
N GLN A 138 4.31 -11.39 -3.89
CA GLN A 138 2.94 -10.96 -4.17
C GLN A 138 2.88 -9.42 -4.27
N PRO A 139 2.02 -8.86 -5.14
CA PRO A 139 1.85 -7.42 -5.26
C PRO A 139 1.22 -6.86 -3.97
N PHE A 140 1.97 -6.06 -3.21
CA PHE A 140 1.57 -5.56 -1.89
C PHE A 140 0.62 -4.36 -1.98
N ALA A 141 0.78 -3.49 -2.98
CA ALA A 141 -0.03 -2.27 -3.13
C ALA A 141 -1.56 -2.51 -3.21
N PRO A 142 -2.09 -3.51 -3.95
CA PRO A 142 -3.53 -3.80 -3.94
C PRO A 142 -4.04 -4.26 -2.58
N PHE A 143 -3.25 -5.00 -1.81
CA PHE A 143 -3.62 -5.38 -0.44
C PHE A 143 -3.54 -4.19 0.51
N ALA A 144 -2.56 -3.30 0.33
CA ALA A 144 -2.47 -2.04 1.06
C ALA A 144 -3.68 -1.13 0.80
N LEU A 145 -4.22 -1.12 -0.43
CA LEU A 145 -5.46 -0.39 -0.74
C LEU A 145 -6.66 -0.91 0.04
N VAL A 146 -6.83 -2.23 0.10
CA VAL A 146 -7.90 -2.85 0.91
C VAL A 146 -7.69 -2.54 2.39
N GLY A 147 -6.45 -2.62 2.88
CA GLY A 147 -6.08 -2.22 4.23
C GLY A 147 -6.45 -0.77 4.54
N LEU A 148 -6.14 0.17 3.63
CA LEU A 148 -6.49 1.59 3.79
C LEU A 148 -8.01 1.80 3.81
N LEU A 149 -8.76 1.12 2.96
CA LEU A 149 -10.22 1.22 2.97
C LEU A 149 -10.81 0.73 4.29
N LEU A 150 -10.33 -0.41 4.79
CA LEU A 150 -10.78 -0.97 6.07
C LEU A 150 -10.44 -0.04 7.24
N THR A 151 -9.24 0.55 7.27
CA THR A 151 -8.87 1.49 8.32
C THR A 151 -9.68 2.77 8.27
N LEU A 152 -9.93 3.32 7.09
CA LEU A 152 -10.78 4.50 6.94
C LEU A 152 -12.22 4.25 7.34
N VAL A 153 -12.73 3.02 7.19
CA VAL A 153 -14.07 2.65 7.69
C VAL A 153 -14.06 2.47 9.21
N TRP A 154 -12.98 1.93 9.77
CA TRP A 154 -12.85 1.66 11.21
C TRP A 154 -12.57 2.91 12.05
N LEU A 155 -11.74 3.82 11.56
CA LEU A 155 -11.27 5.02 12.27
C LEU A 155 -12.16 6.25 12.02
N ARG A 156 -13.36 6.05 11.46
CA ARG A 156 -14.35 7.10 11.19
C ARG A 156 -15.26 7.35 12.38
#